data_AF-A0A8J8G7A4-F1
#
_entry.id   AF-A0A8J8G7A4-F1
#
_cell.length_a   1.000
_cell.length_b   1.000
_cell.length_c   1.000
_cell.angle_alpha   90.00
_cell.angle_beta   90.00
_cell.angle_gamma   90.00
#
_symmetry.space_group_name_H-M   'P 1'
#
loop_
_entity.id
_entity.type
_entity.pdbx_description
1 polymer ?
#
loop_
_entity_poly.entity_id
_entity_poly.type
_entity_poly.pdbx_seq_one_letter_code
_entity_poly.pdbx_strand_id
1 'polypeptide(L)'
;MKTKLLFLTIMLITSFGFAQKTLFETLEAHGEDAVYTTYYSFYRDGDKEKGYYTEGSKGEKVHLKIFRTASGVPMGIHVMKVSDNSRIEHATTEYDDTKMDHYPLVATITKPRESFLAIDNMAFFLRYFNNEDGTFQEINRIYVLDEPNKTEANKTKKKGGFFNKIKAAAVKNYTKAGKTDDNQKAFTAINLDEKITNHWKALKNKQKNYKRTAKDEKEYADIVDFIVEKYKKIDSKNAAYWNSPEGKKTLGVWRLRAAHKASCPKTAESCDSSYH
;
A
#
# COMPACT_ATOMS: atom_id res chain seq x y z
N MET A 1 2.13 -52.53 -7.21
CA MET A 1 3.05 -51.48 -6.70
C MET A 1 3.22 -50.27 -7.64
N LYS A 2 3.01 -50.39 -8.95
CA LYS A 2 3.19 -49.27 -9.91
C LYS A 2 2.13 -48.16 -9.82
N THR A 3 0.92 -48.46 -9.35
CA THR A 3 -0.20 -47.50 -9.24
C THR A 3 -0.07 -46.51 -8.07
N LYS A 4 0.62 -46.89 -6.99
CA LYS A 4 0.85 -46.00 -5.83
C LYS A 4 1.94 -44.96 -6.11
N LEU A 5 2.88 -45.24 -7.01
CA LEU A 5 3.96 -44.31 -7.38
C LEU A 5 3.43 -43.15 -8.24
N LEU A 6 2.42 -43.39 -9.08
CA LEU A 6 1.79 -42.40 -9.96
C LEU A 6 0.97 -41.35 -9.18
N PHE A 7 0.27 -41.76 -8.12
CA PHE A 7 -0.44 -40.83 -7.23
C PHE A 7 0.51 -39.93 -6.44
N LEU A 8 1.68 -40.44 -6.04
CA LEU A 8 2.70 -39.66 -5.33
C LEU A 8 3.36 -38.61 -6.24
N THR A 9 3.49 -38.91 -7.55
CA THR A 9 4.07 -37.96 -8.52
C THR A 9 3.09 -36.86 -8.91
N ILE A 10 1.78 -37.14 -8.97
CA ILE A 10 0.76 -36.11 -9.27
C ILE A 10 0.58 -35.14 -8.08
N MET A 11 0.67 -35.61 -6.83
CA MET A 11 0.66 -34.73 -5.65
C MET A 11 1.93 -33.86 -5.51
N LEU A 12 3.07 -34.29 -6.04
CA LEU A 12 4.30 -33.49 -6.02
C LEU A 12 4.27 -32.31 -7.02
N ILE A 13 3.45 -32.38 -8.07
CA ILE A 13 3.38 -31.34 -9.12
C ILE A 13 2.46 -30.17 -8.70
N THR A 14 1.58 -30.35 -7.72
CA THR A 14 0.80 -29.23 -7.15
C THR A 14 1.59 -28.37 -6.15
N SER A 15 2.80 -28.80 -5.79
CA SER A 15 3.69 -28.10 -4.84
C SER A 15 4.53 -27.00 -5.47
N PHE A 16 4.36 -26.69 -6.77
CA PHE A 16 4.87 -25.44 -7.35
C PHE A 16 4.02 -24.26 -6.86
N GLY A 17 4.02 -24.05 -5.54
CA GLY A 17 3.68 -22.77 -4.96
C GLY A 17 4.66 -21.77 -5.55
N PHE A 18 4.21 -21.01 -6.55
CA PHE A 18 4.89 -19.77 -6.92
C PHE A 18 5.18 -19.05 -5.62
N ALA A 19 6.46 -18.86 -5.29
CA ALA A 19 6.84 -18.25 -4.04
C ALA A 19 6.12 -16.90 -3.95
N GLN A 20 5.08 -16.82 -3.09
CA GLN A 20 4.35 -15.57 -2.90
C GLN A 20 5.34 -14.52 -2.42
N LYS A 21 5.56 -13.52 -3.26
CA LYS A 21 6.47 -12.42 -2.97
C LYS A 21 5.87 -11.55 -1.87
N THR A 22 6.72 -11.02 -1.02
CA THR A 22 6.37 -9.96 -0.08
C THR A 22 6.04 -8.67 -0.86
N LEU A 23 5.53 -7.67 -0.15
CA LEU A 23 5.28 -6.34 -0.69
C LEU A 23 6.52 -5.77 -1.39
N PHE A 24 7.65 -5.75 -0.69
CA PHE A 24 8.88 -5.17 -1.21
C PHE A 24 9.48 -6.03 -2.32
N GLU A 25 9.50 -7.37 -2.17
CA GLU A 25 9.97 -8.28 -3.24
C GLU A 25 9.17 -8.13 -4.54
N THR A 26 7.86 -7.89 -4.43
CA THR A 26 6.98 -7.66 -5.57
C THR A 26 7.39 -6.40 -6.32
N LEU A 27 7.53 -5.28 -5.60
CA LEU A 27 7.84 -3.98 -6.19
C LEU A 27 9.28 -3.92 -6.70
N GLU A 28 10.26 -4.48 -5.98
CA GLU A 28 11.65 -4.58 -6.43
C GLU A 28 11.76 -5.35 -7.75
N ALA A 29 10.96 -6.42 -7.92
CA ALA A 29 10.98 -7.21 -9.15
C ALA A 29 10.41 -6.46 -10.38
N HIS A 30 9.64 -5.39 -10.16
CA HIS A 30 9.16 -4.51 -11.23
C HIS A 30 10.24 -3.52 -11.66
N GLY A 31 11.14 -3.15 -10.75
CA GLY A 31 12.22 -2.20 -10.97
C GLY A 31 11.85 -0.80 -10.47
N GLU A 32 12.88 0.00 -10.18
CA GLU A 32 12.73 1.32 -9.56
C GLU A 32 11.95 2.30 -10.44
N ASP A 33 12.11 2.22 -11.76
CA ASP A 33 11.42 3.09 -12.74
C ASP A 33 10.16 2.46 -13.33
N ALA A 34 9.63 1.42 -12.68
CA ALA A 34 8.35 0.85 -13.03
C ALA A 34 7.25 1.93 -13.04
N VAL A 35 6.47 1.93 -14.11
CA VAL A 35 5.34 2.85 -14.30
C VAL A 35 4.05 2.07 -14.11
N TYR A 36 3.13 2.64 -13.35
CA TYR A 36 1.81 2.06 -13.11
C TYR A 36 0.74 3.02 -13.59
N THR A 37 -0.29 2.47 -14.22
CA THR A 37 -1.54 3.21 -14.43
C THR A 37 -2.39 3.11 -13.17
N THR A 38 -2.81 4.24 -12.62
CA THR A 38 -3.72 4.31 -11.47
C THR A 38 -5.17 4.15 -11.93
N TYR A 39 -5.98 3.52 -11.10
CA TYR A 39 -7.42 3.47 -11.25
C TYR A 39 -8.12 3.66 -9.89
N TYR A 40 -9.31 4.26 -9.90
CA TYR A 40 -10.09 4.61 -8.71
C TYR A 40 -11.61 4.52 -8.98
N SER A 41 -12.45 4.79 -7.97
CA SER A 41 -13.92 4.72 -8.05
C SER A 41 -14.46 3.33 -8.39
N PHE A 42 -13.91 2.30 -7.73
CA PHE A 42 -14.37 0.93 -7.86
C PHE A 42 -15.41 0.59 -6.81
N TYR A 43 -16.47 -0.10 -7.22
CA TYR A 43 -17.49 -0.62 -6.31
C TYR A 43 -17.65 -2.10 -6.54
N ARG A 44 -17.93 -2.85 -5.47
CA ARG A 44 -18.35 -4.24 -5.60
C ARG A 44 -19.64 -4.28 -6.41
N ASP A 45 -19.65 -5.11 -7.43
CA ASP A 45 -20.84 -5.39 -8.23
C ASP A 45 -21.79 -6.27 -7.39
N GLY A 46 -22.88 -5.68 -6.92
CA GLY A 46 -23.85 -6.35 -6.05
C GLY A 46 -24.67 -7.43 -6.75
N ASP A 47 -24.68 -7.43 -8.09
CA ASP A 47 -25.45 -8.38 -8.90
C ASP A 47 -24.65 -9.63 -9.27
N LYS A 48 -23.37 -9.69 -8.91
CA LYS A 48 -22.48 -10.84 -9.15
C LYS A 48 -22.02 -11.45 -7.83
N GLU A 49 -21.49 -12.67 -7.88
CA GLU A 49 -20.84 -13.28 -6.71
C GLU A 49 -19.79 -12.34 -6.10
N LYS A 50 -19.49 -12.50 -4.81
CA LYS A 50 -18.55 -11.61 -4.10
C LYS A 50 -17.23 -11.44 -4.87
N GLY A 51 -16.80 -10.20 -5.10
CA GLY A 51 -15.45 -9.86 -5.55
C GLY A 51 -15.30 -9.41 -7.01
N TYR A 52 -16.41 -9.25 -7.74
CA TYR A 52 -16.40 -8.50 -9.00
C TYR A 52 -16.54 -7.00 -8.74
N TYR A 53 -15.83 -6.19 -9.54
CA TYR A 53 -15.83 -4.74 -9.42
C TYR A 53 -16.38 -4.10 -10.68
N THR A 54 -17.14 -3.01 -10.50
CA THR A 54 -17.57 -2.14 -11.59
C THR A 54 -16.36 -1.43 -12.22
N GLU A 55 -16.55 -0.92 -13.44
CA GLU A 55 -15.51 -0.17 -14.14
C GLU A 55 -15.19 1.12 -13.37
N GLY A 56 -13.98 1.17 -12.80
CA GLY A 56 -13.46 2.39 -12.20
C GLY A 56 -12.94 3.38 -13.24
N SER A 57 -12.61 4.58 -12.78
CA SER A 57 -12.00 5.62 -13.61
C SER A 57 -10.49 5.40 -13.74
N LYS A 58 -9.96 5.65 -14.93
CA LYS A 58 -8.52 5.68 -15.19
C LYS A 58 -7.93 7.00 -14.68
N GLY A 59 -6.89 6.89 -13.89
CA GLY A 59 -6.12 8.01 -13.36
C GLY A 59 -4.78 8.21 -14.05
N GLU A 60 -3.90 8.93 -13.35
CA GLU A 60 -2.57 9.27 -13.81
C GLU A 60 -1.57 8.11 -13.71
N LYS A 61 -0.45 8.26 -14.43
CA LYS A 61 0.70 7.35 -14.35
C LYS A 61 1.57 7.70 -13.14
N VAL A 62 1.98 6.68 -12.39
CA VAL A 62 2.75 6.83 -11.16
C VAL A 62 3.93 5.87 -11.09
N HIS A 63 4.93 6.24 -10.30
CA HIS A 63 5.94 5.34 -9.76
C HIS A 63 5.56 4.94 -8.34
N LEU A 64 5.75 3.65 -8.02
CA LEU A 64 5.68 3.14 -6.66
C LEU A 64 7.10 2.97 -6.13
N LYS A 65 7.65 4.03 -5.53
CA LYS A 65 9.05 4.08 -5.08
C LYS A 65 9.14 3.53 -3.65
N ILE A 66 10.06 2.59 -3.44
CA ILE A 66 10.32 2.03 -2.10
C ILE A 66 11.07 3.08 -1.27
N PHE A 67 10.46 3.50 -0.17
CA PHE A 67 11.09 4.35 0.83
C PHE A 67 11.97 3.50 1.75
N ARG A 68 13.20 3.95 1.98
CA ARG A 68 14.23 3.19 2.69
C ARG A 68 14.87 4.03 3.79
N THR A 69 15.38 3.35 4.83
CA THR A 69 16.27 3.96 5.81
C THR A 69 17.58 4.41 5.15
N ALA A 70 18.42 5.14 5.89
CA ALA A 70 19.75 5.53 5.41
C ALA A 70 20.66 4.35 5.07
N SER A 71 20.44 3.18 5.69
CA SER A 71 21.21 1.96 5.40
C SER A 71 20.63 1.13 4.24
N GLY A 72 19.50 1.56 3.65
CA GLY A 72 18.85 0.91 2.52
C GLY A 72 17.73 -0.07 2.88
N VAL A 73 17.35 -0.18 4.16
CA VAL A 73 16.28 -1.08 4.62
C VAL A 73 14.92 -0.55 4.18
N PRO A 74 14.09 -1.34 3.48
CA PRO A 74 12.78 -0.88 3.02
C PRO A 74 11.81 -0.69 4.19
N MET A 75 11.18 0.49 4.26
CA MET A 75 10.30 0.88 5.36
C MET A 75 9.00 1.57 4.90
N GLY A 76 8.70 1.52 3.62
CA GLY A 76 7.51 2.16 3.10
C GLY A 76 7.49 2.32 1.60
N ILE A 77 6.41 2.91 1.10
CA ILE A 77 6.20 3.24 -0.31
C ILE A 77 5.74 4.68 -0.47
N HIS A 78 6.29 5.37 -1.46
CA HIS A 78 5.77 6.64 -1.97
C HIS A 78 5.17 6.44 -3.36
N VAL A 79 4.00 7.04 -3.57
CA VAL A 79 3.37 7.13 -4.88
C VAL A 79 3.72 8.48 -5.48
N MET A 80 4.51 8.45 -6.55
CA MET A 80 5.07 9.64 -7.20
C MET A 80 4.45 9.77 -8.58
N LYS A 81 3.97 10.95 -8.96
CA LYS A 81 3.51 11.18 -10.33
C LYS A 81 4.67 11.05 -11.32
N VAL A 82 4.42 10.45 -12.48
CA VAL A 82 5.43 10.43 -13.56
C VAL A 82 5.64 11.82 -14.16
N SER A 83 4.62 12.68 -14.16
CA SER A 83 4.66 13.98 -14.85
C SER A 83 5.59 15.01 -14.23
N ASP A 84 5.63 15.08 -12.89
CA ASP A 84 6.34 16.14 -12.15
C ASP A 84 7.12 15.60 -10.93
N ASN A 85 7.13 14.27 -10.75
CA ASN A 85 7.74 13.61 -9.60
C ASN A 85 7.24 14.15 -8.24
N SER A 86 6.00 14.66 -8.19
CA SER A 86 5.36 15.04 -6.94
C SER A 86 4.80 13.81 -6.23
N ARG A 87 4.91 13.79 -4.90
CA ARG A 87 4.34 12.73 -4.05
C ARG A 87 2.84 13.00 -3.85
N ILE A 88 2.00 12.06 -4.29
CA ILE A 88 0.54 12.17 -4.16
C ILE A 88 -0.06 11.28 -3.07
N GLU A 89 0.66 10.23 -2.69
CA GLU A 89 0.19 9.27 -1.71
C GLU A 89 1.38 8.54 -1.09
N HIS A 90 1.19 7.96 0.10
CA HIS A 90 2.22 7.19 0.78
C HIS A 90 1.65 6.09 1.68
N ALA A 91 2.49 5.10 1.95
CA ALA A 91 2.32 4.10 2.99
C ALA A 91 3.71 3.83 3.59
N THR A 92 4.13 4.67 4.54
CA THR A 92 5.49 4.64 5.10
C THR A 92 5.46 4.64 6.62
N THR A 93 6.26 3.78 7.25
CA THR A 93 6.29 3.66 8.73
C THR A 93 6.96 4.83 9.43
N GLU A 94 7.41 5.84 8.70
CA GLU A 94 7.92 7.09 9.27
C GLU A 94 6.82 7.99 9.88
N TYR A 95 5.54 7.61 9.75
CA TYR A 95 4.40 8.31 10.34
C TYR A 95 3.80 7.46 11.47
N ASP A 96 3.44 8.08 12.60
CA ASP A 96 3.03 7.41 13.86
C ASP A 96 1.91 6.38 13.71
N ASP A 97 1.02 6.60 12.74
CA ASP A 97 -0.18 5.83 12.52
C ASP A 97 -0.02 4.75 11.45
N THR A 98 1.17 4.64 10.86
CA THR A 98 1.47 3.72 9.77
C THR A 98 2.34 2.57 10.26
N LYS A 99 1.83 1.35 10.11
CA LYS A 99 2.43 0.11 10.61
C LYS A 99 2.66 -0.89 9.49
N MET A 100 3.84 -1.47 9.49
CA MET A 100 4.17 -2.64 8.69
C MET A 100 3.79 -3.89 9.47
N ASP A 101 3.20 -4.90 8.82
CA ASP A 101 2.68 -6.06 9.53
C ASP A 101 3.78 -6.98 10.09
N HIS A 102 4.75 -7.40 9.27
CA HIS A 102 5.79 -8.35 9.68
C HIS A 102 7.09 -8.20 8.88
N TYR A 103 8.14 -7.66 9.51
CA TYR A 103 9.47 -7.63 8.90
C TYR A 103 10.22 -8.98 9.07
N PRO A 104 10.93 -9.49 8.04
CA PRO A 104 11.10 -8.93 6.69
C PRO A 104 10.00 -9.34 5.69
N LEU A 105 9.15 -10.30 6.07
CA LEU A 105 8.10 -10.85 5.22
C LEU A 105 6.85 -9.97 5.14
N VAL A 106 7.02 -8.73 4.69
CA VAL A 106 5.96 -7.71 4.71
C VAL A 106 4.86 -8.06 3.73
N ALA A 107 3.63 -8.18 4.21
CA ALA A 107 2.47 -8.39 3.35
C ALA A 107 1.69 -7.09 3.12
N THR A 108 1.56 -6.27 4.17
CA THR A 108 0.84 -5.00 4.12
C THR A 108 1.56 -3.90 4.89
N ILE A 109 1.29 -2.66 4.48
CA ILE A 109 1.55 -1.46 5.28
C ILE A 109 0.21 -0.79 5.53
N THR A 110 -0.19 -0.69 6.80
CA THR A 110 -1.49 -0.17 7.23
C THR A 110 -1.34 1.20 7.84
N LYS A 111 -2.13 2.17 7.38
CA LYS A 111 -2.32 3.51 7.96
C LYS A 111 -3.78 3.67 8.38
N PRO A 112 -4.23 4.77 9.02
CA PRO A 112 -5.61 4.91 9.43
C PRO A 112 -6.57 4.71 8.27
N ARG A 113 -7.47 3.73 8.43
CA ARG A 113 -8.53 3.37 7.48
C ARG A 113 -8.04 2.81 6.15
N GLU A 114 -6.74 2.65 5.91
CA GLU A 114 -6.21 2.15 4.63
C GLU A 114 -5.04 1.19 4.81
N SER A 115 -4.95 0.17 3.96
CA SER A 115 -3.79 -0.71 3.88
C SER A 115 -3.28 -0.81 2.44
N PHE A 116 -1.97 -0.82 2.30
CA PHE A 116 -1.26 -0.95 1.04
C PHE A 116 -0.66 -2.34 0.89
N LEU A 117 -0.84 -2.96 -0.27
CA LEU A 117 -0.21 -4.23 -0.63
C LEU A 117 0.05 -4.33 -2.14
N ALA A 118 0.90 -5.28 -2.54
CA ALA A 118 1.22 -5.56 -3.95
C ALA A 118 1.17 -7.06 -4.23
N ILE A 119 0.56 -7.43 -5.36
CA ILE A 119 0.37 -8.80 -5.82
C ILE A 119 0.60 -8.86 -7.32
N ASP A 120 1.53 -9.71 -7.75
CA ASP A 120 1.90 -9.82 -9.17
C ASP A 120 2.17 -8.41 -9.75
N ASN A 121 1.49 -8.04 -10.83
CA ASN A 121 1.64 -6.77 -11.53
C ASN A 121 0.69 -5.68 -11.01
N MET A 122 0.14 -5.83 -9.80
CA MET A 122 -0.83 -4.92 -9.23
C MET A 122 -0.43 -4.48 -7.82
N ALA A 123 -0.81 -3.27 -7.44
CA ALA A 123 -0.80 -2.81 -6.05
C ALA A 123 -2.11 -2.12 -5.70
N PHE A 124 -2.44 -2.07 -4.41
CA PHE A 124 -3.77 -1.70 -3.94
C PHE A 124 -3.67 -0.80 -2.72
N PHE A 125 -4.55 0.21 -2.65
CA PHE A 125 -4.99 0.78 -1.38
C PHE A 125 -6.38 0.22 -1.07
N LEU A 126 -6.51 -0.43 0.08
CA LEU A 126 -7.73 -1.07 0.56
C LEU A 126 -8.25 -0.31 1.78
N ARG A 127 -9.54 0.05 1.83
CA ARG A 127 -10.09 0.67 3.04
C ARG A 127 -10.66 -0.34 4.01
N TYR A 128 -10.43 -0.07 5.29
CA TYR A 128 -10.88 -0.89 6.42
C TYR A 128 -10.44 -2.37 6.28
N PHE A 129 -9.15 -2.57 5.97
CA PHE A 129 -8.56 -3.89 5.89
C PHE A 129 -8.48 -4.55 7.28
N ASN A 130 -8.97 -5.78 7.39
CA ASN A 130 -8.87 -6.60 8.58
C ASN A 130 -7.64 -7.51 8.48
N ASN A 131 -6.62 -7.22 9.30
CA ASN A 131 -5.40 -8.01 9.34
C ASN A 131 -5.61 -9.45 9.88
N GLU A 132 -6.72 -9.75 10.55
CA GLU A 132 -6.94 -11.10 11.08
C GLU A 132 -7.30 -12.11 9.97
N ASP A 133 -8.19 -11.71 9.06
CA ASP A 133 -8.75 -12.60 8.03
C ASP A 133 -8.42 -12.19 6.59
N GLY A 134 -7.86 -11.00 6.39
CA GLY A 134 -7.51 -10.44 5.08
C GLY A 134 -8.66 -9.80 4.32
N THR A 135 -9.82 -9.64 4.97
CA THR A 135 -10.99 -8.99 4.37
C THR A 135 -10.86 -7.48 4.38
N PHE A 136 -11.65 -6.80 3.55
CA PHE A 136 -11.66 -5.34 3.46
C PHE A 136 -13.02 -4.83 2.99
N GLN A 137 -13.31 -3.56 3.24
CA GLN A 137 -14.59 -2.96 2.85
C GLN A 137 -14.59 -2.56 1.37
N GLU A 138 -13.51 -1.95 0.88
CA GLU A 138 -13.43 -1.42 -0.48
C GLU A 138 -11.99 -1.37 -0.99
N ILE A 139 -11.83 -1.41 -2.31
CA ILE A 139 -10.58 -1.07 -2.99
C ILE A 139 -10.65 0.41 -3.35
N ASN A 140 -9.88 1.26 -2.64
CA ASN A 140 -9.83 2.69 -2.92
C ASN A 140 -9.12 2.96 -4.25
N ARG A 141 -7.96 2.30 -4.44
CA ARG A 141 -7.12 2.48 -5.63
C ARG A 141 -6.48 1.18 -6.06
N ILE A 142 -6.35 1.01 -7.38
CA ILE A 142 -5.58 -0.05 -8.02
C ILE A 142 -4.48 0.60 -8.85
N TYR A 143 -3.24 0.14 -8.68
CA TYR A 143 -2.12 0.47 -9.53
C TYR A 143 -1.79 -0.76 -10.37
N VAL A 144 -1.87 -0.65 -11.69
CA VAL A 144 -1.53 -1.74 -12.59
C VAL A 144 -0.24 -1.40 -13.30
N LEU A 145 0.76 -2.28 -13.18
CA LEU A 145 2.05 -2.13 -13.85
C LEU A 145 1.84 -2.04 -15.36
N ASP A 146 2.32 -0.97 -15.97
CA ASP A 146 2.37 -0.85 -17.41
C ASP A 146 3.41 -1.85 -17.95
N GLU A 147 3.08 -2.52 -19.06
CA GLU A 147 4.11 -3.29 -19.77
C GLU A 147 5.22 -2.32 -20.18
N PRO A 148 6.51 -2.66 -19.97
CA PRO A 148 7.59 -1.80 -20.41
C PRO A 148 7.38 -1.52 -21.89
N ASN A 149 7.33 -0.23 -22.26
CA ASN A 149 7.28 0.17 -23.66
C ASN A 149 8.34 -0.64 -24.41
N LYS A 150 7.94 -1.24 -25.54
CA LYS A 150 8.79 -2.07 -26.40
C LYS A 150 9.83 -1.23 -27.12
N THR A 151 10.65 -0.49 -26.38
CA THR A 151 11.82 0.21 -26.86
C THR A 151 13.02 -0.41 -26.15
N GLU A 152 13.61 -1.37 -26.86
CA GLU A 152 15.03 -1.75 -26.78
C GLU A 152 15.63 -1.99 -25.39
N ALA A 153 15.31 -3.15 -24.80
CA ALA A 153 16.26 -3.85 -23.94
C ALA A 153 15.89 -5.34 -23.87
N ASN A 154 16.80 -6.20 -24.33
CA ASN A 154 16.88 -7.65 -24.14
C ASN A 154 15.58 -8.42 -23.85
N LYS A 155 15.18 -9.26 -24.82
CA LYS A 155 14.13 -10.29 -24.71
C LYS A 155 14.51 -11.38 -23.68
N THR A 156 14.62 -11.03 -22.40
CA THR A 156 14.47 -12.03 -21.35
C THR A 156 12.98 -12.27 -21.22
N LYS A 157 12.52 -13.46 -21.60
CA LYS A 157 11.13 -13.92 -21.49
C LYS A 157 10.70 -13.87 -20.02
N LYS A 158 10.33 -12.68 -19.49
CA LYS A 158 9.69 -12.57 -18.16
C LYS A 158 8.39 -13.36 -18.27
N LYS A 159 8.32 -14.51 -17.57
CA LYS A 159 7.08 -15.28 -17.42
C LYS A 159 6.01 -14.29 -16.94
N GLY A 160 5.06 -13.93 -17.81
CA GLY A 160 3.99 -13.02 -17.46
C GLY A 160 3.27 -13.54 -16.23
N GLY A 161 3.14 -12.68 -15.21
CA GLY A 161 2.38 -12.98 -14.00
C GLY A 161 0.94 -13.37 -14.33
N PHE A 162 0.22 -13.90 -13.34
CA PHE A 162 -1.18 -14.34 -13.50
C PHE A 162 -2.05 -13.27 -14.18
N PHE A 163 -1.88 -12.00 -13.78
CA PHE A 163 -2.60 -10.88 -14.37
C PHE A 163 -2.37 -10.72 -15.88
N ASN A 164 -1.12 -10.86 -16.37
CA ASN A 164 -0.83 -10.75 -17.81
C ASN A 164 -1.45 -11.89 -18.61
N LYS A 165 -1.58 -13.08 -18.01
CA LYS A 165 -2.28 -14.22 -18.64
C LYS A 165 -3.78 -13.95 -18.76
N ILE A 166 -4.37 -13.34 -17.73
CA ILE A 166 -5.79 -12.99 -17.74
C ILE A 166 -6.07 -11.83 -18.67
N LYS A 167 -5.21 -10.81 -18.73
CA LYS A 167 -5.34 -9.70 -19.68
C LYS A 167 -5.51 -10.21 -21.11
N ALA A 168 -4.67 -11.16 -21.54
CA ALA A 168 -4.77 -11.77 -22.86
C ALA A 168 -6.07 -12.56 -23.11
N ALA A 169 -6.71 -13.09 -22.07
CA ALA A 169 -7.96 -13.86 -22.16
C ALA A 169 -9.21 -12.97 -22.02
N ALA A 170 -9.20 -12.03 -21.08
CA ALA A 170 -10.28 -11.09 -20.81
C ALA A 170 -10.50 -10.14 -22.00
N VAL A 171 -9.43 -9.62 -22.61
CA VAL A 171 -9.51 -8.75 -23.79
C VAL A 171 -10.20 -9.43 -24.98
N LYS A 172 -10.04 -10.76 -25.13
CA LYS A 172 -10.66 -11.53 -26.21
C LYS A 172 -12.16 -11.78 -26.01
N ASN A 173 -12.62 -11.81 -24.76
CA ASN A 173 -13.98 -12.20 -24.41
C ASN A 173 -14.86 -11.02 -23.94
N TYR A 174 -14.31 -9.80 -23.85
CA TYR A 174 -15.05 -8.63 -23.40
C TYR A 174 -15.82 -7.96 -24.54
N THR A 175 -17.14 -8.07 -24.54
CA THR A 175 -18.03 -7.64 -25.63
C THR A 175 -18.85 -6.38 -25.34
N LYS A 176 -18.69 -5.74 -24.18
CA LYS A 176 -19.40 -4.49 -23.86
C LYS A 176 -18.84 -3.30 -24.66
N ALA A 177 -19.74 -2.61 -25.37
CA ALA A 177 -19.44 -1.36 -26.06
C ALA A 177 -19.40 -0.18 -25.07
N GLY A 178 -18.39 0.67 -25.20
CA GLY A 178 -18.09 1.75 -24.24
C GLY A 178 -16.67 1.58 -23.73
N LYS A 179 -15.80 2.56 -24.01
CA LYS A 179 -14.35 2.49 -23.84
C LYS A 179 -13.91 1.92 -22.47
N THR A 180 -13.20 0.80 -22.46
CA THR A 180 -12.46 0.29 -21.29
C THR A 180 -11.10 -0.20 -21.74
N ASP A 181 -10.04 0.27 -21.09
CA ASP A 181 -8.69 -0.20 -21.45
C ASP A 181 -8.47 -1.66 -21.02
N ASP A 182 -7.50 -2.32 -21.63
CA ASP A 182 -7.26 -3.76 -21.44
C ASP A 182 -6.97 -4.13 -19.98
N ASN A 183 -6.40 -3.21 -19.20
CA ASN A 183 -6.13 -3.46 -17.78
C ASN A 183 -7.44 -3.44 -16.99
N GLN A 184 -8.35 -2.50 -17.28
CA GLN A 184 -9.69 -2.45 -16.67
C GLN A 184 -10.47 -3.73 -16.93
N LYS A 185 -10.48 -4.21 -18.18
CA LYS A 185 -11.10 -5.48 -18.54
C LYS A 185 -10.49 -6.65 -17.78
N ALA A 186 -9.17 -6.65 -17.62
CA ALA A 186 -8.44 -7.73 -16.97
C ALA A 186 -8.75 -7.84 -15.47
N PHE A 187 -8.71 -6.73 -14.71
CA PHE A 187 -8.97 -6.84 -13.26
C PHE A 187 -10.46 -6.95 -12.92
N THR A 188 -11.37 -6.42 -13.76
CA THR A 188 -12.83 -6.62 -13.56
C THR A 188 -13.29 -8.04 -13.85
N ALA A 189 -12.51 -8.80 -14.63
CA ALA A 189 -12.74 -10.22 -14.92
C ALA A 189 -12.22 -11.18 -13.83
N ILE A 190 -11.62 -10.66 -12.75
CA ILE A 190 -11.01 -11.47 -11.68
C ILE A 190 -11.75 -11.18 -10.38
N ASN A 191 -11.94 -12.20 -9.55
CA ASN A 191 -12.32 -12.02 -8.15
C ASN A 191 -11.13 -11.43 -7.36
N LEU A 192 -11.08 -10.09 -7.26
CA LEU A 192 -9.98 -9.41 -6.57
C LEU A 192 -10.03 -9.64 -5.06
N ASP A 193 -11.21 -9.77 -4.46
CA ASP A 193 -11.39 -10.05 -3.03
C ASP A 193 -10.73 -11.37 -2.65
N GLU A 194 -11.05 -12.43 -3.40
CA GLU A 194 -10.46 -13.75 -3.19
C GLU A 194 -8.96 -13.71 -3.43
N LYS A 195 -8.49 -13.06 -4.51
CA LYS A 195 -7.07 -12.98 -4.83
C LYS A 195 -6.27 -12.28 -3.73
N ILE A 196 -6.77 -11.16 -3.24
CA ILE A 196 -6.15 -10.39 -2.14
C ILE A 196 -6.16 -11.20 -0.85
N THR A 197 -7.32 -11.76 -0.49
CA THR A 197 -7.48 -12.54 0.76
C THR A 197 -6.59 -13.78 0.76
N ASN A 198 -6.51 -14.51 -0.36
CA ASN A 198 -5.68 -15.70 -0.50
C ASN A 198 -4.18 -15.35 -0.47
N HIS A 199 -3.79 -14.22 -1.07
CA HIS A 199 -2.43 -13.72 -0.98
C HIS A 199 -2.04 -13.38 0.46
N TRP A 200 -2.90 -12.63 1.16
CA TRP A 200 -2.72 -12.32 2.58
C TRP A 200 -2.55 -13.58 3.42
N LYS A 201 -3.48 -14.53 3.33
CA LYS A 201 -3.45 -15.79 4.09
C LYS A 201 -2.17 -16.58 3.85
N ALA A 202 -1.71 -16.65 2.60
CA ALA A 202 -0.48 -17.34 2.25
C ALA A 202 0.76 -16.65 2.86
N LEU A 203 0.85 -15.32 2.81
CA LEU A 203 1.95 -14.58 3.46
C LEU A 203 1.87 -14.69 4.99
N LYS A 204 0.69 -14.61 5.61
CA LYS A 204 0.51 -14.86 7.05
C LYS A 204 0.99 -16.25 7.45
N ASN A 205 0.70 -17.27 6.64
CA ASN A 205 1.19 -18.62 6.90
C ASN A 205 2.72 -18.71 6.80
N LYS A 206 3.34 -18.01 5.84
CA LYS A 206 4.80 -17.92 5.78
C LYS A 206 5.39 -17.22 7.01
N GLN A 207 4.81 -16.09 7.41
CA GLN A 207 5.24 -15.33 8.59
C GLN A 207 5.18 -16.17 9.87
N LYS A 208 4.12 -16.96 10.08
CA LYS A 208 3.98 -17.85 11.24
C LYS A 208 5.12 -18.86 11.37
N ASN A 209 5.68 -19.30 10.24
CA ASN A 209 6.74 -20.30 10.18
C ASN A 209 8.13 -19.69 10.03
N TYR A 210 8.24 -18.36 9.94
CA TYR A 210 9.49 -17.67 9.72
C TYR A 210 10.23 -17.41 11.03
N LYS A 211 11.47 -17.88 11.12
CA LYS A 211 12.36 -17.56 12.24
C LYS A 211 13.25 -16.38 11.83
N ARG A 212 13.13 -15.27 12.56
CA ARG A 212 14.00 -14.11 12.36
C ARG A 212 15.47 -14.47 12.59
N THR A 213 16.30 -13.92 11.73
CA THR A 213 17.75 -13.98 11.81
C THR A 213 18.29 -12.72 12.52
N ALA A 214 19.54 -12.77 12.96
CA ALA A 214 20.22 -11.59 13.52
C ALA A 214 20.27 -10.41 12.53
N LYS A 215 20.29 -10.70 11.22
CA LYS A 215 20.22 -9.67 10.19
C LYS A 215 18.85 -8.99 10.19
N ASP A 216 17.77 -9.75 10.27
CA ASP A 216 16.41 -9.19 10.28
C ASP A 216 16.15 -8.34 11.51
N GLU A 217 16.70 -8.75 12.66
CA GLU A 217 16.62 -7.97 13.90
C GLU A 217 17.37 -6.65 13.78
N LYS A 218 18.57 -6.66 13.19
CA LYS A 218 19.36 -5.46 12.94
C LYS A 218 18.66 -4.52 11.96
N GLU A 219 18.12 -5.05 10.87
CA GLU A 219 17.40 -4.25 9.88
C GLU A 219 16.11 -3.65 10.47
N TYR A 220 15.38 -4.42 11.28
CA TYR A 220 14.21 -3.90 11.98
C TYR A 220 14.58 -2.82 13.00
N ALA A 221 15.68 -2.99 13.74
CA ALA A 221 16.20 -1.96 14.64
C ALA A 221 16.54 -0.67 13.90
N ASP A 222 17.14 -0.75 12.71
CA ASP A 222 17.43 0.43 11.87
C ASP A 222 16.15 1.18 11.45
N ILE A 223 15.06 0.47 11.15
CA ILE A 223 13.74 1.10 10.91
C ILE A 223 13.27 1.86 12.16
N VAL A 224 13.37 1.24 13.34
CA VAL A 224 12.96 1.85 14.61
C VAL A 224 13.80 3.08 14.93
N ASP A 225 15.12 2.98 14.79
CA ASP A 225 16.06 4.06 15.05
C ASP A 225 15.84 5.24 14.10
N PHE A 226 15.55 4.97 12.82
CA PHE A 226 15.18 6.00 11.86
C PHE A 226 13.95 6.80 12.32
N ILE A 227 12.92 6.12 12.80
CA ILE A 227 11.69 6.75 13.32
C ILE A 227 12.01 7.59 14.55
N VAL A 228 12.73 7.03 15.52
CA VAL A 228 13.13 7.73 16.75
C VAL A 228 13.92 9.00 16.43
N GLU A 229 14.88 8.92 15.52
CA GLU A 229 15.71 10.07 15.13
C GLU A 229 14.91 11.15 14.41
N LYS A 230 13.93 10.77 13.59
CA LYS A 230 12.99 11.73 12.99
C LYS A 230 12.22 12.50 14.06
N TYR A 231 11.65 11.81 15.05
CA TYR A 231 10.88 12.46 16.11
C TYR A 231 11.74 13.32 17.02
N LYS A 232 12.96 12.90 17.37
CA LYS A 232 13.94 13.75 18.08
C LYS A 232 14.19 15.06 17.35
N LYS A 233 14.31 15.05 16.02
CA LYS A 233 14.49 16.26 15.20
C LYS A 233 13.23 17.14 15.20
N ILE A 234 12.04 16.55 15.13
CA ILE A 234 10.76 17.26 15.21
C ILE A 234 10.63 17.95 16.58
N ASP A 235 10.86 17.21 17.66
CA ASP A 235 10.78 17.72 19.03
C ASP A 235 11.79 18.84 19.27
N SER A 236 13.02 18.69 18.78
CA SER A 236 14.05 19.72 18.88
C SER A 236 13.63 21.01 18.15
N LYS A 237 13.07 20.90 16.94
CA LYS A 237 12.55 22.04 16.18
C LYS A 237 11.35 22.70 16.87
N ASN A 238 10.42 21.89 17.40
CA ASN A 238 9.27 22.37 18.14
C ASN A 238 9.69 23.10 19.42
N ALA A 239 10.63 22.53 20.19
CA ALA A 239 11.17 23.15 21.38
C ALA A 239 11.87 24.48 21.06
N ALA A 240 12.67 24.53 19.98
CA ALA A 240 13.29 25.76 19.52
C ALA A 240 12.25 26.83 19.13
N TYR A 241 11.20 26.45 18.40
CA TYR A 241 10.09 27.34 18.07
C TYR A 241 9.38 27.86 19.33
N TRP A 242 8.99 26.99 20.26
CA TRP A 242 8.28 27.43 21.46
C TRP A 242 9.12 28.30 22.40
N ASN A 243 10.44 28.20 22.33
CA ASN A 243 11.37 29.06 23.06
C ASN A 243 11.67 30.40 22.36
N SER A 244 11.34 30.54 21.08
CA SER A 244 11.52 31.76 20.28
C SER A 244 10.58 32.90 20.72
N PRO A 245 10.88 34.17 20.37
CA PRO A 245 9.96 35.29 20.58
C PRO A 245 8.56 35.05 20.00
N GLU A 246 8.48 34.50 18.79
CA GLU A 246 7.23 34.21 18.08
C GLU A 246 6.42 33.12 18.78
N GLY A 247 7.08 32.04 19.21
CA GLY A 247 6.46 30.96 19.97
C GLY A 247 5.95 31.44 21.33
N LYS A 248 6.74 32.23 22.05
CA LYS A 248 6.33 32.84 23.34
C LYS A 248 5.15 33.79 23.18
N LYS A 249 5.12 34.60 22.12
CA LYS A 249 3.97 35.46 21.79
C LYS A 249 2.70 34.63 21.56
N THR A 250 2.81 33.54 20.80
CA THR A 250 1.71 32.61 20.53
C THR A 250 1.18 31.97 21.82
N LEU A 251 2.08 31.46 22.68
CA LEU A 251 1.71 30.90 23.99
C LEU A 251 1.03 31.94 24.89
N GLY A 252 1.49 33.19 24.86
CA GLY A 252 0.84 34.30 25.56
C GLY A 252 -0.61 34.47 25.14
N VAL A 253 -0.89 34.49 23.83
CA VAL A 253 -2.26 34.57 23.30
C VAL A 253 -3.10 33.37 23.74
N TRP A 254 -2.54 32.16 23.71
CA TRP A 254 -3.27 30.96 24.14
C TRP A 254 -3.62 30.98 25.63
N ARG A 255 -2.69 31.44 26.49
CA ARG A 255 -2.95 31.61 27.92
C ARG A 255 -4.06 32.64 28.17
N LEU A 256 -4.06 33.75 27.43
CA LEU A 256 -5.11 34.76 27.50
C LEU A 256 -6.48 34.20 27.08
N ARG A 257 -6.54 33.43 25.98
CA ARG A 257 -7.76 32.72 25.56
C ARG A 257 -8.25 31.73 26.60
N ALA A 258 -7.35 30.92 27.17
CA ALA A 258 -7.71 29.95 28.20
C ALA A 258 -8.24 30.63 29.47
N ALA A 259 -7.57 31.70 29.92
CA ALA A 259 -8.03 32.48 31.07
C ALA A 259 -9.39 33.14 30.81
N HIS A 260 -9.61 33.68 29.60
CA HIS A 260 -10.89 34.24 29.21
C HIS A 260 -11.98 33.16 29.19
N LYS A 261 -11.76 32.03 28.52
CA LYS A 261 -12.72 30.91 28.48
C LYS A 261 -13.07 30.38 29.88
N ALA A 262 -12.12 30.34 30.80
CA ALA A 262 -12.35 29.89 32.17
C ALA A 262 -13.14 30.89 33.04
N SER A 263 -13.09 32.18 32.71
CA SER A 263 -13.72 33.25 33.50
C SER A 263 -14.94 33.88 32.85
N CYS A 264 -15.17 33.64 31.55
CA CYS A 264 -16.24 34.27 30.79
C CYS A 264 -17.60 33.60 31.12
N PRO A 265 -18.56 34.34 31.71
CA PRO A 265 -19.89 33.81 31.97
C PRO A 265 -20.79 33.80 30.73
N LYS A 266 -20.35 34.46 29.63
CA LYS A 266 -21.09 34.57 28.38
C LYS A 266 -20.86 33.34 27.49
N THR A 267 -21.87 32.99 26.69
CA THR A 267 -21.78 31.96 25.64
C THR A 267 -20.98 32.46 24.44
N ALA A 268 -20.54 31.54 23.58
CA ALA A 268 -19.79 31.89 22.36
C ALA A 268 -20.56 32.81 21.40
N GLU A 269 -21.88 32.74 21.39
CA GLU A 269 -22.75 33.57 20.56
C GLU A 269 -22.95 35.00 21.11
N SER A 270 -22.59 35.26 22.38
CA SER A 270 -22.85 36.54 23.06
C SER A 270 -21.59 37.24 23.58
N CYS A 271 -20.41 36.67 23.31
CA CYS A 271 -19.13 37.23 23.76
C CYS A 271 -18.43 38.03 22.65
N ASP A 272 -18.20 39.31 22.91
CA ASP A 272 -17.57 40.26 21.97
C ASP A 272 -16.04 40.31 22.09
N SER A 273 -15.46 39.47 22.97
CA SER A 273 -14.02 39.39 23.19
C SER A 273 -13.33 38.68 22.04
N SER A 274 -12.25 39.25 21.51
CA SER A 274 -11.39 38.59 20.51
C SER A 274 -10.65 37.34 21.03
N TYR A 275 -10.81 37.01 22.32
CA TYR A 275 -10.21 35.86 22.99
C TYR A 275 -11.20 34.75 23.36
N HIS A 276 -12.49 34.93 23.06
CA HIS A 276 -13.51 33.88 23.20
C HIS A 276 -13.39 32.87 22.06
#